data_AF-A0A544ZLT3-F1
#
_entry.id   AF-A0A544ZLT3-F1
#
_cell.length_a   1.000
_cell.length_b   1.000
_cell.length_c   1.000
_cell.angle_alpha   90.00
_cell.angle_beta   90.00
_cell.angle_gamma   90.00
#
_symmetry.space_group_name_H-M   'P 1'
#
loop_
_entity.id
_entity.type
_entity.pdbx_description
1 polymer ?
#
loop_
_entity_poly.entity_id
_entity_poly.type
_entity_poly.pdbx_seq_one_letter_code
_entity_poly.pdbx_strand_id
1 'polypeptide(L)'
;MTEVRPGQIWADNDPRSAGRTLRVDAVENGKATCTVLTNTTKAQEKLDRGSAWFQDTRGRVTRISLSRFRPTSTGYRLVSEGEARDA
;
A
#
# COMPACT_ATOMS: atom_id res chain seq x y z
N MET A 1 -12.75 14.03 -4.47
CA MET A 1 -11.47 13.29 -4.47
C MET A 1 -11.18 12.98 -3.01
N THR A 2 -10.93 11.72 -2.65
CA THR A 2 -10.60 11.38 -1.25
C THR A 2 -9.26 12.01 -0.90
N GLU A 3 -9.22 12.77 0.19
CA GLU A 3 -7.98 13.35 0.70
C GLU A 3 -7.09 12.23 1.26
N VAL A 4 -5.80 12.24 0.86
CA VAL A 4 -4.82 11.26 1.33
C VAL A 4 -4.12 11.81 2.56
N ARG A 5 -4.19 11.09 3.67
CA ARG A 5 -3.65 11.51 4.97
C ARG A 5 -2.78 10.42 5.60
N PRO A 6 -1.76 10.78 6.41
CA PRO A 6 -1.06 9.83 7.26
C PRO A 6 -2.01 8.97 8.09
N GLY A 7 -1.66 7.71 8.29
CA GLY A 7 -2.47 6.72 9.03
C GLY A 7 -3.41 5.90 8.15
N GLN A 8 -3.89 6.45 7.03
CA GLN A 8 -4.82 5.74 6.15
C GLN A 8 -4.23 4.46 5.56
N ILE A 9 -5.08 3.45 5.37
CA ILE A 9 -4.75 2.17 4.74
C ILE A 9 -5.41 2.08 3.37
N TRP A 10 -4.61 1.75 2.36
CA TRP A 10 -5.01 1.68 0.96
C TRP A 10 -4.64 0.34 0.34
N ALA A 11 -5.58 -0.27 -0.37
CA ALA A 11 -5.37 -1.49 -1.16
C ALA A 11 -4.95 -1.14 -2.59
N ASP A 12 -3.97 -1.87 -3.12
CA ASP A 12 -3.59 -1.81 -4.53
C ASP A 12 -4.62 -2.55 -5.39
N ASN A 13 -5.23 -1.85 -6.34
CA ASN A 13 -6.19 -2.45 -7.27
C ASN A 13 -5.52 -3.04 -8.52
N ASP A 14 -4.22 -2.80 -8.75
CA ASP A 14 -3.52 -3.39 -9.89
C ASP A 14 -3.54 -4.92 -9.77
N PRO A 15 -4.10 -5.66 -10.75
CA PRO A 15 -4.20 -7.13 -10.66
C PRO A 15 -2.85 -7.83 -10.47
N ARG A 16 -1.75 -7.21 -10.92
CA ARG A 16 -0.39 -7.75 -10.73
C ARG A 16 0.10 -7.64 -9.29
N SER A 17 -0.54 -6.79 -8.51
CA SER A 17 -0.24 -6.51 -7.10
C SER A 17 -1.37 -6.93 -6.16
N ALA A 18 -2.32 -7.74 -6.62
CA ALA A 18 -3.47 -8.16 -5.85
C ALA A 18 -3.08 -8.68 -4.45
N GLY A 19 -3.85 -8.29 -3.43
CA GLY A 19 -3.61 -8.61 -2.03
C GLY A 19 -2.74 -7.59 -1.27
N ARG A 20 -2.02 -6.71 -1.98
CA ARG A 20 -1.15 -5.70 -1.36
C ARG A 20 -1.95 -4.54 -0.75
N THR A 21 -1.61 -4.20 0.49
CA THR A 21 -2.11 -3.04 1.21
C THR A 21 -0.94 -2.22 1.76
N LEU A 22 -1.19 -0.93 1.95
CA LEU A 22 -0.20 0.08 2.30
C LEU A 22 -0.77 1.00 3.38
N ARG A 23 0.04 1.40 4.35
CA ARG A 23 -0.25 2.52 5.25
C ARG A 23 0.45 3.76 4.76
N VAL A 24 -0.25 4.90 4.73
CA VAL A 24 0.38 6.21 4.47
C VAL A 24 1.13 6.64 5.73
N ASP A 25 2.42 6.94 5.58
CA ASP A 25 3.27 7.45 6.67
C ASP A 25 3.33 8.97 6.66
N ALA A 26 3.50 9.56 5.48
CA ALA A 26 3.61 11.00 5.29
C ALA A 26 3.14 11.40 3.89
N VAL A 27 2.71 12.65 3.74
CA VAL A 27 2.33 13.24 2.45
C VAL A 27 3.10 14.53 2.24
N GLU A 28 3.83 14.60 1.14
CA GLU A 28 4.69 15.73 0.79
C GLU A 28 4.85 15.83 -0.73
N ASN A 29 4.90 17.05 -1.28
CA ASN A 29 5.25 17.31 -2.69
C ASN A 29 4.46 16.45 -3.71
N GLY A 30 3.15 16.28 -3.50
CA GLY A 30 2.29 15.48 -4.38
C GLY A 30 2.53 13.98 -4.34
N LYS A 31 3.26 13.48 -3.32
CA LYS A 31 3.54 12.06 -3.09
C LYS A 31 3.20 11.65 -1.67
N ALA A 32 2.84 10.39 -1.51
CA ALA A 32 2.72 9.72 -0.22
C ALA A 32 3.91 8.78 -0.03
N THR A 33 4.58 8.87 1.11
CA THR A 33 5.48 7.83 1.61
C THR A 33 4.63 6.80 2.34
N CYS A 34 4.76 5.53 1.98
CA CYS A 34 3.91 4.45 2.46
C CYS A 34 4.71 3.23 2.89
N THR A 35 4.26 2.57 3.94
CA THR A 35 4.76 1.27 4.39
C THR A 35 3.86 0.16 3.88
N VAL A 36 4.43 -0.86 3.24
CA VAL A 36 3.70 -2.06 2.81
C VAL A 36 3.28 -2.88 4.03
N LEU A 37 1.97 -3.17 4.16
CA LEU A 37 1.43 -3.96 5.27
C LEU A 37 1.23 -5.43 4.88
N THR A 38 0.84 -5.69 3.63
CA THR A 38 0.62 -7.04 3.12
C THR A 38 1.40 -7.26 1.83
N ASN A 39 1.89 -8.48 1.65
CA ASN A 39 2.44 -8.92 0.37
C ASN A 39 1.35 -9.01 -0.69
N THR A 40 1.77 -9.12 -1.95
CA THR A 40 0.86 -9.62 -2.99
C THR A 40 0.51 -11.08 -2.68
N THR A 41 -0.67 -11.54 -3.10
CA THR A 41 -1.09 -12.93 -2.92
C THR A 41 -0.05 -13.90 -3.47
N LYS A 42 0.48 -13.62 -4.68
CA LYS A 42 1.52 -14.43 -5.32
C LYS A 42 2.82 -14.49 -4.50
N ALA A 43 3.25 -13.36 -3.92
CA ALA A 43 4.45 -13.35 -3.09
C ALA A 43 4.22 -14.11 -1.78
N GLN A 44 3.06 -13.92 -1.14
CA GLN A 44 2.71 -14.62 0.10
C GLN A 44 2.67 -16.14 -0.11
N GLU A 45 1.98 -16.62 -1.15
CA GLU A 45 1.91 -18.06 -1.47
C GLU A 45 3.29 -18.69 -1.68
N LYS A 46 4.26 -17.94 -2.21
CA LYS A 46 5.63 -18.43 -2.41
C LYS A 46 6.43 -18.46 -1.12
N LEU A 47 6.25 -17.47 -0.26
CA LEU A 47 6.85 -17.43 1.08
C LEU A 47 6.31 -18.58 1.95
N ASP A 48 5.00 -18.83 1.92
CA ASP A 48 4.37 -19.91 2.69
C ASP A 48 4.88 -21.30 2.27
N ARG A 49 5.31 -21.45 1.01
CA ARG A 49 5.96 -22.66 0.49
C ARG A 49 7.46 -22.73 0.78
N GLY A 50 8.01 -21.78 1.55
CA GLY A 50 9.42 -21.75 1.93
C GLY A 50 10.36 -21.29 0.82
N SER A 51 9.89 -20.53 -0.18
CA SER A 51 10.76 -20.06 -1.26
C SER A 51 11.71 -18.95 -0.78
N ALA A 52 12.99 -19.28 -0.64
CA ALA A 52 14.04 -18.31 -0.26
C ALA A 52 14.32 -17.22 -1.31
N TRP A 53 13.81 -17.38 -2.54
CA TRP A 53 14.03 -16.43 -3.64
C TRP A 53 13.02 -15.28 -3.67
N PHE A 54 11.88 -15.41 -2.97
CA PHE A 54 10.90 -14.35 -2.88
C PHE A 54 11.19 -13.50 -1.66
N GLN A 55 11.28 -12.18 -1.88
CA GLN A 55 11.48 -11.23 -0.79
C GLN A 55 10.14 -10.89 -0.16
N ASP A 56 10.07 -10.99 1.16
CA ASP A 56 8.99 -10.41 1.93
C ASP A 56 9.05 -8.87 1.80
N THR A 57 7.96 -8.29 1.33
CA THR A 57 7.88 -6.85 1.10
C THR A 57 7.19 -6.11 2.22
N ARG A 58 6.64 -6.81 3.23
CA ARG A 58 6.05 -6.20 4.42
C ARG A 58 7.10 -5.34 5.13
N GLY A 59 6.70 -4.15 5.58
CA GLY A 59 7.59 -3.16 6.16
C GLY A 59 8.41 -2.34 5.14
N ARG A 60 8.40 -2.70 3.85
CA ARG A 60 9.08 -1.91 2.82
C ARG A 60 8.43 -0.53 2.68
N VAL A 61 9.27 0.50 2.67
CA VAL A 61 8.85 1.88 2.40
C VAL A 61 8.87 2.14 0.88
N THR A 62 7.82 2.78 0.38
CA THR A 62 7.68 3.17 -1.03
C THR A 62 7.09 4.58 -1.16
N ARG A 63 7.44 5.28 -2.24
CA ARG A 63 6.84 6.59 -2.59
C ARG A 63 5.86 6.43 -3.74
N ILE A 64 4.66 6.99 -3.60
CA ILE A 64 3.55 6.83 -4.54
C ILE A 64 2.97 8.20 -4.86
N SER A 65 2.69 8.47 -6.14
CA SER A 65 2.00 9.69 -6.56
C SER A 65 0.59 9.75 -5.97
N LEU A 66 0.20 10.90 -5.41
CA LEU A 66 -1.17 11.12 -4.89
C LEU A 66 -2.24 10.87 -5.95
N SER A 67 -1.92 11.10 -7.23
CA SER A 67 -2.83 10.83 -8.36
C SER A 67 -3.22 9.35 -8.53
N ARG A 68 -2.51 8.41 -7.87
CA ARG A 68 -2.86 6.99 -7.87
C ARG A 68 -3.85 6.61 -6.77
N PHE A 69 -4.07 7.46 -5.76
CA PHE A 69 -4.99 7.22 -4.65
C PHE A 69 -6.45 7.46 -5.05
N ARG A 70 -6.91 6.63 -6.00
CA ARG A 70 -8.27 6.60 -6.54
C ARG A 70 -8.57 5.18 -7.00
N PRO A 71 -9.83 4.71 -6.88
CA PRO A 71 -10.18 3.31 -7.12
C PRO A 71 -10.31 2.99 -8.63
N THR A 72 -9.26 3.24 -9.41
CA THR A 72 -9.14 2.75 -10.79
C THR A 72 -8.50 1.36 -10.81
N SER A 73 -8.52 0.69 -11.97
CA SER A 73 -7.92 -0.65 -12.17
C SER A 73 -6.42 -0.72 -11.89
N THR A 74 -5.72 0.41 -11.83
CA THR A 74 -4.28 0.52 -11.52
C THR A 74 -4.01 1.48 -10.36
N GLY A 75 -5.06 1.99 -9.73
CA GLY A 75 -4.99 2.91 -8.61
C GLY A 75 -5.07 2.18 -7.27
N TYR A 76 -5.33 2.95 -6.23
CA TYR A 76 -5.49 2.45 -4.88
C TYR A 76 -6.89 2.78 -4.36
N ARG A 77 -7.48 1.83 -3.64
CA ARG A 77 -8.77 2.01 -2.97
C ARG A 77 -8.55 2.19 -1.47
N LEU A 78 -9.18 3.20 -0.88
CA LEU A 78 -9.17 3.40 0.57
C LEU A 78 -9.86 2.20 1.24
N VAL A 79 -9.22 1.64 2.27
CA VAL A 79 -9.74 0.51 3.06
C VAL A 79 -10.07 0.95 4.48
N SER A 80 -9.25 1.81 5.07
CA SER A 80 -9.46 2.35 6.40
C SER A 80 -8.88 3.75 6.48
N GLU A 81 -9.58 4.66 7.18
CA GLU A 81 -9.05 6.00 7.48
C GLU A 81 -7.84 5.94 8.44
N GLY A 82 -7.65 4.82 9.13
CA GLY A 82 -6.68 4.71 10.22
C GLY A 82 -7.04 5.60 11.42
N GLU A 83 -6.28 5.48 12.50
CA GLU A 83 -6.35 6.48 13.57
C GLU A 83 -5.55 7.69 13.11
N ALA A 84 -6.22 8.84 12.99
CA ALA A 84 -5.54 10.12 12.85
C ALA A 84 -4.62 10.26 14.06
N ARG A 85 -3.31 10.20 13.84
CA ARG A 85 -2.35 10.60 14.87
C ARG A 85 -2.28 12.10 14.79
N ASP A 86 -2.97 12.76 15.71
CA ASP A 86 -2.88 14.20 15.92
C ASP A 86 -1.40 14.59 16.05
N ALA A 87 -1.06 15.69 15.35
CA ALA A 87 0.28 16.20 15.15
C ALA A 87 0.98 16.66 16.45
#